data_AF-A0A524L1R0-F1
#
_entry.id   AF-A0A524L1R0-F1
#
_cell.length_a   1.000
_cell.length_b   1.000
_cell.length_c   1.000
_cell.angle_alpha   90.00
_cell.angle_beta   90.00
_cell.angle_gamma   90.00
#
_symmetry.space_group_name_H-M   'P 1'
#
loop_
_entity.id
_entity.type
_entity.pdbx_description
1 polymer ?
#
loop_
_entity_poly.entity_id
_entity_poly.type
_entity_poly.pdbx_seq_one_letter_code
_entity_poly.pdbx_strand_id
1 'polypeptide(L)'
;MKMRKLALCLLIAFLFTSFAGVVGAEEPFSVAAIFQTAIEEPWDGVIHQACLKAEKELGIKYEFAEKVSAADFEKVLREYAERGFDLIVGDAFLAGEEPSRRVAKDYPEIAFAFGSEFGPVAPNYSVFDNWIHEPAFLCGIIAGRLTKTNVLGVVAAIPIGEVNRLVNAFKAGALSVNPEIKTKIAYIGGWFDPPKAKEAALAQIEGGADLIYAERFGVFEACKEKGILAFGNMSDQNELAPEVVITGPVWDMYPTIEFAIEMVKKDAWVSMDLGEWSMMAKGGARLAPFHGFEQKLPAEVLQEVKDIQGKILNGTSRVPVVEEPPVSD
;
A
#
# COMPACT_ATOMS: atom_id res chain seq x y z
N MET A 1 20.30 -31.88 -93.45
CA MET A 1 18.93 -32.26 -93.86
C MET A 1 18.04 -32.11 -92.62
N LYS A 2 17.05 -31.20 -92.66
CA LYS A 2 15.77 -31.10 -91.90
C LYS A 2 15.67 -31.86 -90.55
N MET A 3 15.38 -31.27 -89.38
CA MET A 3 14.10 -30.70 -88.88
C MET A 3 14.34 -30.24 -87.41
N ARG A 4 14.03 -29.02 -86.95
CA ARG A 4 12.75 -28.44 -86.46
C ARG A 4 12.08 -29.14 -85.25
N LYS A 5 11.78 -28.30 -84.22
CA LYS A 5 10.85 -28.45 -83.06
C LYS A 5 11.50 -29.05 -81.80
N LEU A 6 11.26 -28.61 -80.56
CA LEU A 6 10.26 -27.71 -79.98
C LEU A 6 10.79 -27.26 -78.59
N ALA A 7 10.47 -26.04 -78.18
CA ALA A 7 10.72 -25.56 -76.82
C ALA A 7 9.86 -26.32 -75.80
N LEU A 8 10.43 -26.63 -74.63
CA LEU A 8 9.68 -26.96 -73.41
C LEU A 8 10.40 -26.30 -72.23
N CYS A 9 9.92 -25.11 -71.85
CA CYS A 9 10.29 -24.46 -70.60
C CYS A 9 9.64 -25.25 -69.45
N LEU A 10 10.44 -26.05 -68.75
CA LEU A 10 10.07 -26.60 -67.44
C LEU A 10 10.39 -25.56 -66.39
N LEU A 11 9.36 -24.82 -65.97
CA LEU A 11 9.39 -23.93 -64.82
C LEU A 11 9.50 -24.82 -63.56
N ILE A 12 10.70 -24.96 -63.01
CA ILE A 12 10.88 -25.55 -61.68
C ILE A 12 10.52 -24.46 -60.67
N ALA A 13 9.28 -24.49 -60.17
CA ALA A 13 8.87 -23.69 -59.05
C ALA A 13 9.53 -24.24 -57.77
N PHE A 14 10.57 -23.56 -57.30
CA PHE A 14 11.07 -23.74 -55.93
C PHE A 14 9.98 -23.25 -54.97
N LEU A 15 9.23 -24.19 -54.40
CA LEU A 15 8.41 -23.95 -53.21
C LEU A 15 9.37 -23.69 -52.04
N PHE A 16 9.72 -22.42 -51.82
CA PHE A 16 10.16 -21.96 -50.50
C PHE A 16 8.94 -22.00 -49.58
N THR A 17 8.73 -23.12 -48.89
CA THR A 17 7.93 -23.14 -47.68
C THR A 17 8.70 -22.34 -46.64
N SER A 18 8.32 -21.06 -46.44
CA SER A 18 8.77 -20.33 -45.27
C SER A 18 8.19 -21.04 -44.06
N PHE A 19 9.05 -21.68 -43.27
CA PHE A 19 8.76 -21.95 -41.86
C PHE A 19 8.70 -20.57 -41.19
N ALA A 20 7.53 -19.92 -41.27
CA ALA A 20 7.18 -18.89 -40.32
C ALA A 20 7.08 -19.64 -38.99
N GLY A 21 8.13 -19.53 -38.18
CA GLY A 21 8.05 -19.95 -36.79
C GLY A 21 6.80 -19.32 -36.22
N VAL A 22 5.91 -20.14 -35.67
CA VAL A 22 4.93 -19.66 -34.71
C VAL A 22 5.79 -19.08 -33.59
N VAL A 23 6.02 -17.76 -33.63
CA VAL A 23 6.42 -17.02 -32.46
C VAL A 23 5.23 -17.23 -31.53
N GLY A 24 5.38 -18.20 -30.62
CA GLY A 24 4.43 -18.34 -29.52
C GLY A 24 4.32 -16.97 -28.89
N ALA A 25 3.11 -16.45 -28.76
CA ALA A 25 2.90 -15.27 -27.95
C ALA A 25 3.56 -15.57 -26.60
N GLU A 26 4.55 -14.76 -26.23
CA GLU A 26 5.19 -14.85 -24.92
C GLU A 26 4.07 -14.81 -23.88
N GLU A 27 4.06 -15.79 -22.97
CA GLU A 27 3.01 -15.82 -21.96
C GLU A 27 3.03 -14.49 -21.20
N PRO A 28 1.87 -13.86 -20.97
CA PRO A 28 1.84 -12.57 -20.30
C PRO A 28 2.46 -12.74 -18.91
N PHE A 29 3.39 -11.84 -18.58
CA PHE A 29 3.99 -11.77 -17.25
C PHE A 29 2.92 -11.89 -16.18
N SER A 30 3.15 -12.75 -15.20
CA SER A 30 2.13 -13.25 -14.29
C SER A 30 2.44 -12.85 -12.86
N VAL A 31 1.45 -12.25 -12.19
CA VAL A 31 1.52 -11.84 -10.79
C VAL A 31 0.44 -12.57 -10.00
N ALA A 32 0.83 -13.13 -8.86
CA ALA A 32 -0.11 -13.63 -7.86
C ALA A 32 -0.04 -12.78 -6.58
N ALA A 33 -1.18 -12.47 -5.97
CA ALA A 33 -1.23 -11.89 -4.63
C ALA A 33 -1.85 -12.84 -3.61
N ILE A 34 -1.20 -13.04 -2.46
CA ILE A 34 -1.70 -13.92 -1.39
C ILE A 34 -1.92 -13.09 -0.13
N PHE A 35 -3.17 -12.98 0.29
CA PHE A 35 -3.60 -12.14 1.41
C PHE A 35 -4.10 -12.95 2.61
N GLN A 36 -3.64 -12.59 3.80
CA GLN A 36 -4.11 -13.20 5.05
C GLN A 36 -5.52 -12.72 5.43
N THR A 37 -5.88 -11.48 5.06
CA THR A 37 -7.20 -10.92 5.37
C THR A 37 -8.03 -10.69 4.11
N ALA A 38 -9.15 -9.98 4.26
CA ALA A 38 -10.07 -9.73 3.18
C ALA A 38 -9.61 -8.49 2.39
N ILE A 39 -9.83 -8.45 1.07
CA ILE A 39 -9.41 -7.29 0.25
C ILE A 39 -10.15 -6.00 0.58
N GLU A 40 -11.22 -6.05 1.39
CA GLU A 40 -11.87 -4.86 1.95
C GLU A 40 -11.08 -4.22 3.12
N GLU A 41 -10.14 -4.96 3.71
CA GLU A 41 -9.19 -4.42 4.68
C GLU A 41 -8.19 -3.49 3.93
N PRO A 42 -7.86 -2.29 4.47
CA PRO A 42 -7.11 -1.28 3.72
C PRO A 42 -5.74 -1.72 3.20
N TRP A 43 -4.99 -2.52 3.95
CA TRP A 43 -3.66 -2.98 3.57
C TRP A 43 -3.73 -3.88 2.34
N ASP A 44 -4.51 -4.96 2.44
CA ASP A 44 -4.67 -5.93 1.36
C ASP A 44 -5.35 -5.28 0.14
N GLY A 45 -6.34 -4.41 0.41
CA GLY A 45 -7.05 -3.66 -0.62
C GLY A 45 -6.14 -2.76 -1.46
N VAL A 46 -5.20 -2.03 -0.84
CA VAL A 46 -4.28 -1.14 -1.59
C VAL A 46 -3.35 -1.95 -2.50
N ILE A 47 -2.82 -3.08 -2.02
CA ILE A 47 -1.97 -3.98 -2.83
C ILE A 47 -2.77 -4.56 -4.00
N HIS A 48 -4.00 -5.02 -3.72
CA HIS A 48 -4.89 -5.56 -4.74
C HIS A 48 -5.20 -4.52 -5.84
N GLN A 49 -5.53 -3.29 -5.47
CA GLN A 49 -5.80 -2.22 -6.44
C GLN A 49 -4.57 -1.87 -7.29
N ALA A 50 -3.36 -1.89 -6.71
CA ALA A 50 -2.12 -1.69 -7.45
C ALA A 50 -1.89 -2.81 -8.50
N CYS A 51 -2.16 -4.06 -8.13
CA CYS A 51 -2.05 -5.19 -9.06
C CYS A 51 -3.09 -5.13 -10.19
N LEU A 52 -4.35 -4.78 -9.89
CA LEU A 52 -5.39 -4.55 -10.91
C LEU A 52 -5.02 -3.41 -11.87
N LYS A 53 -4.43 -2.34 -11.34
CA LYS A 53 -3.93 -1.24 -12.17
C LYS A 53 -2.79 -1.72 -13.08
N ALA A 54 -1.87 -2.53 -12.57
CA ALA A 54 -0.79 -3.13 -13.36
C ALA A 54 -1.33 -4.08 -14.44
N GLU A 55 -2.34 -4.90 -14.16
CA GLU A 55 -3.03 -5.73 -15.16
C GLU A 55 -3.57 -4.87 -16.32
N LYS A 56 -4.26 -3.77 -15.98
CA LYS A 56 -4.82 -2.86 -16.98
C LYS A 56 -3.76 -2.10 -17.79
N GLU A 57 -2.71 -1.59 -17.13
CA GLU A 57 -1.75 -0.65 -17.74
C GLU A 57 -0.52 -1.35 -18.35
N LEU A 58 -0.09 -2.47 -17.76
CA LEU A 58 1.12 -3.20 -18.15
C LEU A 58 0.81 -4.54 -18.86
N GLY A 59 -0.46 -4.93 -18.94
CA GLY A 59 -0.90 -6.16 -19.62
C GLY A 59 -0.40 -7.45 -18.97
N ILE A 60 -0.15 -7.43 -17.66
CA ILE A 60 0.18 -8.64 -16.89
C ILE A 60 -1.07 -9.50 -16.71
N LYS A 61 -0.89 -10.78 -16.39
CA LYS A 61 -1.93 -11.63 -15.84
C LYS A 61 -1.92 -11.51 -14.32
N TYR A 62 -3.06 -11.24 -13.70
CA TYR A 62 -3.16 -11.16 -12.23
C TYR A 62 -4.13 -12.20 -11.65
N GLU A 63 -3.71 -12.86 -10.57
CA GLU A 63 -4.57 -13.73 -9.76
C GLU A 63 -4.35 -13.47 -8.27
N PHE A 64 -5.31 -13.84 -7.41
CA PHE A 64 -5.14 -13.68 -5.97
C PHE A 64 -5.92 -14.70 -5.13
N ALA A 65 -5.46 -14.88 -3.90
CA ALA A 65 -6.18 -15.51 -2.82
C ALA A 65 -6.29 -14.54 -1.64
N GLU A 66 -7.45 -14.54 -0.97
CA GLU A 66 -7.70 -13.73 0.23
C GLU A 66 -8.24 -14.61 1.37
N LYS A 67 -8.24 -14.07 2.59
CA LYS A 67 -8.71 -14.77 3.81
C LYS A 67 -7.96 -16.08 4.03
N VAL A 68 -6.69 -16.12 3.65
CA VAL A 68 -5.86 -17.31 3.80
C VAL A 68 -5.48 -17.44 5.27
N SER A 69 -5.93 -18.53 5.91
CA SER A 69 -5.66 -18.75 7.31
C SER A 69 -4.16 -18.98 7.56
N ALA A 70 -3.69 -18.64 8.76
CA ALA A 70 -2.32 -18.94 9.19
C ALA A 70 -1.91 -20.41 8.99
N ALA A 71 -2.86 -21.34 9.15
CA ALA A 71 -2.61 -22.78 8.99
C ALA A 71 -2.47 -23.20 7.52
N ASP A 72 -3.14 -22.47 6.61
CA ASP A 72 -3.17 -22.78 5.18
C ASP A 72 -2.16 -21.96 4.37
N PHE A 73 -1.57 -20.91 4.96
CA PHE A 73 -0.75 -19.93 4.25
C PHE A 73 0.42 -20.55 3.48
N GLU A 74 1.19 -21.45 4.12
CA GLU A 74 2.29 -22.14 3.43
C GLU A 74 1.80 -22.97 2.24
N LYS A 75 0.71 -23.71 2.44
CA LYS A 75 0.15 -24.60 1.41
C LYS A 75 -0.30 -23.78 0.21
N VAL A 76 -1.07 -22.71 0.44
CA VAL A 76 -1.57 -21.84 -0.64
C VAL A 76 -0.41 -21.19 -1.37
N LEU A 77 0.61 -20.68 -0.68
CA LEU A 77 1.79 -20.11 -1.33
C LEU A 77 2.51 -21.12 -2.22
N ARG A 78 2.67 -22.37 -1.76
CA ARG A 78 3.27 -23.44 -2.59
C ARG A 78 2.42 -23.75 -3.82
N GLU A 79 1.09 -23.81 -3.68
CA GLU A 79 0.19 -24.03 -4.81
C GLU A 79 0.35 -22.94 -5.88
N TYR A 80 0.51 -21.68 -5.49
CA TYR A 80 0.78 -20.60 -6.45
C TYR A 80 2.20 -20.65 -7.03
N ALA A 81 3.21 -20.99 -6.23
CA ALA A 81 4.58 -21.16 -6.72
C ALA A 81 4.70 -22.31 -7.74
N GLU A 82 4.06 -23.45 -7.49
CA GLU A 82 4.03 -24.61 -8.41
C GLU A 82 3.37 -24.31 -9.76
N ARG A 83 2.54 -23.26 -9.82
CA ARG A 83 1.90 -22.78 -11.05
C ARG A 83 2.82 -21.87 -11.88
N GLY A 84 4.00 -21.52 -11.37
CA GLY A 84 5.05 -20.82 -12.11
C GLY A 84 4.76 -19.34 -12.36
N PHE A 85 4.19 -18.62 -11.38
CA PHE A 85 4.07 -17.17 -11.48
C PHE A 85 5.45 -16.49 -11.46
N ASP A 86 5.59 -15.39 -12.21
CA ASP A 86 6.86 -14.64 -12.27
C ASP A 86 7.13 -13.85 -10.98
N LEU A 87 6.06 -13.31 -10.38
CA LEU A 87 6.10 -12.53 -9.15
C LEU A 87 4.94 -12.92 -8.22
N ILE A 88 5.25 -13.22 -6.96
CA ILE A 88 4.28 -13.42 -5.89
C ILE A 88 4.39 -12.27 -4.89
N VAL A 89 3.28 -11.58 -4.66
CA VAL A 89 3.16 -10.48 -3.70
C VAL A 89 2.15 -10.81 -2.59
N GLY A 90 2.14 -10.04 -1.52
CA GLY A 90 1.13 -10.19 -0.47
C GLY A 90 1.54 -9.54 0.85
N ASP A 91 0.85 -9.93 1.91
CA ASP A 91 1.18 -9.58 3.28
C ASP A 91 1.67 -10.82 4.03
N ALA A 92 2.78 -10.71 4.74
CA ALA A 92 3.39 -11.81 5.48
C ALA A 92 3.59 -11.48 6.95
N PHE A 93 2.80 -10.59 7.55
CA PHE A 93 2.93 -10.26 8.96
C PHE A 93 2.62 -11.45 9.86
N LEU A 94 3.25 -11.49 11.04
CA LEU A 94 2.99 -12.47 12.10
C LEU A 94 3.11 -13.92 11.59
N ALA A 95 1.98 -14.60 11.42
CA ALA A 95 1.93 -16.01 11.03
C ALA A 95 2.33 -16.25 9.56
N GLY A 96 2.27 -15.22 8.71
CA GLY A 96 2.69 -15.31 7.31
C GLY A 96 4.22 -15.24 7.09
N GLU A 97 4.98 -14.79 8.09
CA GLU A 97 6.41 -14.48 7.94
C GLU A 97 7.25 -15.72 7.62
N GLU A 98 7.26 -16.69 8.54
CA GLU A 98 8.09 -17.88 8.36
C GLU A 98 7.64 -18.73 7.15
N PRO A 99 6.34 -18.98 6.92
CA PRO A 99 5.89 -19.72 5.75
C PRO A 99 6.31 -19.09 4.42
N SER A 100 6.13 -17.78 4.24
CA SER A 100 6.46 -17.12 2.97
C SER A 100 7.95 -17.17 2.65
N ARG A 101 8.81 -16.99 3.67
CA ARG A 101 10.27 -17.11 3.54
C ARG A 101 10.70 -18.55 3.25
N ARG A 102 10.05 -19.56 3.85
CA ARG A 102 10.30 -20.98 3.54
C ARG A 102 9.97 -21.29 2.09
N VAL A 103 8.80 -20.87 1.61
CA VAL A 103 8.39 -21.10 0.22
C VAL A 103 9.34 -20.40 -0.74
N ALA A 104 9.66 -19.13 -0.53
CA ALA A 104 10.57 -18.40 -1.42
C ALA A 104 11.95 -19.05 -1.55
N LYS A 105 12.47 -19.63 -0.46
CA LYS A 105 13.71 -20.40 -0.48
C LYS A 105 13.63 -21.67 -1.34
N ASP A 106 12.47 -22.33 -1.36
CA ASP A 106 12.26 -23.56 -2.13
C ASP A 106 12.03 -23.28 -3.63
N TYR A 107 11.65 -22.05 -3.99
CA TYR A 107 11.40 -21.58 -5.36
C TYR A 107 12.27 -20.35 -5.71
N PRO A 108 13.61 -20.50 -5.78
CA PRO A 108 14.54 -19.38 -5.95
C PRO A 108 14.41 -18.63 -7.28
N GLU A 109 13.76 -19.22 -8.28
CA GLU A 109 13.48 -18.64 -9.60
C GLU A 109 12.29 -17.66 -9.61
N ILE A 110 11.41 -17.74 -8.63
CA ILE A 110 10.23 -16.86 -8.52
C ILE A 110 10.59 -15.63 -7.70
N ALA A 111 10.18 -14.44 -8.13
CA ALA A 111 10.33 -13.24 -7.32
C ALA A 111 9.24 -13.17 -6.24
N PHE A 112 9.63 -12.81 -5.01
CA PHE A 112 8.69 -12.60 -3.90
C PHE A 112 8.83 -11.18 -3.36
N ALA A 113 7.71 -10.48 -3.15
CA ALA A 113 7.69 -9.18 -2.48
C ALA A 113 6.53 -9.10 -1.48
N PHE A 114 6.83 -9.07 -0.19
CA PHE A 114 5.81 -9.16 0.86
C PHE A 114 5.88 -8.02 1.88
N GLY A 115 4.71 -7.63 2.39
CA GLY A 115 4.60 -6.83 3.60
C GLY A 115 5.20 -7.58 4.79
N SER A 116 6.22 -7.01 5.44
CA SER A 116 7.01 -7.74 6.45
C SER A 116 7.58 -6.83 7.54
N GLU A 117 7.73 -7.37 8.76
CA GLU A 117 8.45 -6.71 9.86
C GLU A 117 9.96 -6.96 9.84
N PHE A 118 10.44 -7.84 8.94
CA PHE A 118 11.83 -8.24 8.85
C PHE A 118 12.46 -7.85 7.52
N GLY A 119 13.79 -7.85 7.46
CA GLY A 119 14.53 -7.52 6.24
C GLY A 119 14.36 -8.53 5.10
N PRO A 120 14.80 -8.15 3.89
CA PRO A 120 14.78 -9.02 2.72
C PRO A 120 15.74 -10.21 2.88
N VAL A 121 15.50 -11.29 2.12
CA VAL A 121 16.34 -12.50 2.12
C VAL A 121 16.68 -12.90 0.69
N ALA A 122 17.99 -13.02 0.43
CA ALA A 122 18.50 -13.46 -0.85
C ALA A 122 18.12 -14.92 -1.16
N PRO A 123 17.92 -15.28 -2.44
CA PRO A 123 18.12 -14.41 -3.61
C PRO A 123 16.90 -13.57 -4.01
N ASN A 124 15.70 -13.98 -3.61
CA ASN A 124 14.46 -13.61 -4.31
C ASN A 124 13.35 -13.02 -3.43
N TYR A 125 13.55 -12.91 -2.11
CA TYR A 125 12.54 -12.42 -1.18
C TYR A 125 12.78 -10.96 -0.79
N SER A 126 12.09 -10.06 -1.46
CA SER A 126 12.00 -8.64 -1.13
C SER A 126 10.90 -8.38 -0.12
N VAL A 127 11.02 -7.26 0.59
CA VAL A 127 10.04 -6.83 1.60
C VAL A 127 9.61 -5.40 1.32
N PHE A 128 8.41 -5.04 1.78
CA PHE A 128 7.94 -3.66 1.82
C PHE A 128 7.15 -3.40 3.09
N ASP A 129 6.88 -2.12 3.34
CA ASP A 129 5.96 -1.66 4.36
C ASP A 129 5.26 -0.37 3.87
N ASN A 130 4.16 0.06 4.51
CA ASN A 130 3.44 1.28 4.18
C ASN A 130 4.13 2.51 4.82
N TRP A 131 5.10 3.09 4.14
CA TRP A 131 5.83 4.25 4.63
C TRP A 131 5.04 5.59 4.59
N ILE A 132 3.77 5.57 4.99
CA ILE A 132 2.82 6.70 4.98
C ILE A 132 2.88 7.60 6.23
N HIS A 133 3.97 7.53 6.99
CA HIS A 133 4.24 8.39 8.13
C HIS A 133 4.36 9.88 7.75
N GLU A 134 4.85 10.18 6.54
CA GLU A 134 4.98 11.55 6.03
C GLU A 134 3.62 12.27 5.92
N PRO A 135 2.60 11.71 5.24
CA PRO A 135 1.27 12.32 5.24
C PRO A 135 0.57 12.21 6.60
N ALA A 136 0.85 11.20 7.44
CA ALA A 136 0.30 11.13 8.80
C ALA A 136 0.78 12.32 9.67
N PHE A 137 2.05 12.71 9.53
CA PHE A 137 2.60 13.92 10.15
C PHE A 137 1.90 15.19 9.67
N LEU A 138 1.58 15.29 8.37
CA LEU A 138 0.80 16.41 7.83
C LEU A 138 -0.62 16.46 8.41
N CYS A 139 -1.29 15.31 8.57
CA CYS A 139 -2.56 15.22 9.30
C CYS A 139 -2.42 15.73 10.74
N GLY A 140 -1.33 15.39 11.42
CA GLY A 140 -0.99 15.89 12.75
C GLY A 140 -0.91 17.42 12.81
N ILE A 141 -0.21 18.03 11.86
CA ILE A 141 -0.11 19.50 11.75
C ILE A 141 -1.50 20.14 11.61
N ILE A 142 -2.34 19.59 10.73
CA ILE A 142 -3.72 20.07 10.55
C ILE A 142 -4.46 19.95 11.89
N ALA A 143 -4.40 18.79 12.55
CA ALA A 143 -5.09 18.57 13.81
C ALA A 143 -4.63 19.53 14.92
N GLY A 144 -3.32 19.72 15.06
CA GLY A 144 -2.72 20.61 16.05
C GLY A 144 -3.10 22.08 15.87
N ARG A 145 -3.35 22.51 14.62
CA ARG A 145 -3.84 23.86 14.30
C ARG A 145 -5.36 24.03 14.46
N LEU A 146 -6.13 22.96 14.27
CA LEU A 146 -7.60 23.02 14.30
C LEU A 146 -8.23 22.76 15.66
N THR A 147 -7.55 22.01 16.53
CA THR A 147 -8.06 21.68 17.85
C THR A 147 -8.34 22.94 18.67
N LYS A 148 -9.41 22.86 19.46
CA LYS A 148 -9.88 23.86 20.43
C LYS A 148 -9.69 23.36 21.86
N THR A 149 -9.56 22.05 22.06
CA THR A 149 -9.40 21.42 23.38
C THR A 149 -7.96 21.07 23.72
N ASN A 150 -7.04 21.14 22.75
CA ASN A 150 -5.69 20.57 22.85
C ASN A 150 -5.69 19.05 23.10
N VAL A 151 -6.81 18.36 22.89
CA VAL A 151 -6.91 16.90 23.03
C VAL A 151 -7.24 16.30 21.67
N LEU A 152 -6.36 15.43 21.20
CA LEU A 152 -6.54 14.66 19.98
C LEU A 152 -6.77 13.19 20.32
N GLY A 153 -7.49 12.48 19.46
CA GLY A 153 -7.71 11.04 19.58
C GLY A 153 -7.06 10.26 18.44
N VAL A 154 -6.60 9.04 18.73
CA VAL A 154 -6.13 8.07 17.75
C VAL A 154 -6.73 6.70 18.08
N VAL A 155 -7.41 6.08 17.12
CA VAL A 155 -7.93 4.71 17.24
C VAL A 155 -7.20 3.82 16.22
N ALA A 156 -6.44 2.85 16.72
CA ALA A 156 -5.51 2.04 15.95
C ALA A 156 -5.70 0.53 16.17
N ALA A 157 -5.10 -0.29 15.32
CA ALA A 157 -5.22 -1.76 15.39
C ALA A 157 -4.46 -2.41 16.56
N ILE A 158 -3.18 -2.67 16.36
CA ILE A 158 -2.29 -3.45 17.23
C ILE A 158 -0.99 -2.65 17.38
N PRO A 159 -0.34 -2.64 18.57
CA PRO A 159 0.86 -1.82 18.80
C PRO A 159 2.14 -2.45 18.20
N ILE A 160 2.18 -2.62 16.87
CA ILE A 160 3.38 -3.04 16.14
C ILE A 160 4.10 -1.85 15.48
N GLY A 161 5.32 -2.07 14.97
CA GLY A 161 6.16 -1.01 14.40
C GLY A 161 5.44 -0.16 13.34
N GLU A 162 4.78 -0.82 12.38
CA GLU A 162 3.97 -0.18 11.33
C GLU A 162 2.93 0.79 11.89
N VAL A 163 2.04 0.30 12.75
CA VAL A 163 0.97 1.11 13.36
C VAL A 163 1.56 2.23 14.22
N ASN A 164 2.54 1.91 15.06
CA ASN A 164 3.16 2.88 15.97
C ASN A 164 3.83 4.02 15.19
N ARG A 165 4.47 3.73 14.06
CA ARG A 165 5.05 4.73 13.15
C ARG A 165 4.02 5.78 12.74
N LEU A 166 2.82 5.37 12.37
CA LEU A 166 1.76 6.28 11.93
C LEU A 166 1.21 7.10 13.09
N VAL A 167 0.95 6.46 14.24
CA VAL A 167 0.46 7.13 15.45
C VAL A 167 1.49 8.17 15.96
N ASN A 168 2.77 7.81 16.01
CA ASN A 168 3.85 8.70 16.41
C ASN A 168 4.03 9.86 15.44
N ALA A 169 3.94 9.62 14.13
CA ALA A 169 4.04 10.69 13.14
C ALA A 169 2.89 11.70 13.26
N PHE A 170 1.65 11.24 13.43
CA PHE A 170 0.50 12.11 13.71
C PHE A 170 0.71 12.94 14.98
N LYS A 171 1.12 12.29 16.09
CA LYS A 171 1.42 12.98 17.36
C LYS A 171 2.53 14.02 17.20
N ALA A 172 3.63 13.67 16.53
CA ALA A 172 4.75 14.57 16.29
C ALA A 172 4.35 15.77 15.42
N GLY A 173 3.51 15.56 14.40
CA GLY A 173 2.96 16.62 13.57
C GLY A 173 2.16 17.63 14.38
N ALA A 174 1.26 17.15 15.25
CA ALA A 174 0.46 18.02 16.12
C ALA A 174 1.33 18.81 17.11
N LEU A 175 2.28 18.14 17.77
CA LEU A 175 3.20 18.77 18.72
C LEU A 175 4.13 19.81 18.07
N SER A 176 4.46 19.64 16.78
CA SER A 176 5.32 20.58 16.06
C SER A 176 4.72 21.98 15.91
N VAL A 177 3.39 22.08 15.92
CA VAL A 177 2.65 23.35 15.78
C VAL A 177 1.97 23.81 17.07
N ASN A 178 1.74 22.88 18.00
CA ASN A 178 1.12 23.14 19.28
C ASN A 178 1.71 22.19 20.36
N PRO A 179 2.66 22.64 21.19
CA PRO A 179 3.31 21.81 22.20
C PRO A 179 2.40 21.44 23.40
N GLU A 180 1.21 22.02 23.51
CA GLU A 180 0.25 21.72 24.59
C GLU A 180 -0.67 20.53 24.27
N ILE A 181 -0.57 19.98 23.06
CA ILE A 181 -1.38 18.84 22.60
C ILE A 181 -1.19 17.63 23.52
N LYS A 182 -2.31 17.02 23.89
CA LYS A 182 -2.41 15.68 24.47
C LYS A 182 -3.00 14.74 23.45
N THR A 183 -2.38 13.60 23.22
CA THR A 183 -2.88 12.60 22.27
C THR A 183 -3.32 11.35 23.02
N LYS A 184 -4.62 11.06 22.97
CA LYS A 184 -5.23 9.84 23.52
C LYS A 184 -5.19 8.74 22.48
N ILE A 185 -4.62 7.59 22.84
CA ILE A 185 -4.39 6.50 21.91
C ILE A 185 -5.11 5.24 22.42
N ALA A 186 -5.89 4.60 21.56
CA ALA A 186 -6.60 3.36 21.86
C ALA A 186 -6.31 2.32 20.77
N TYR A 187 -5.85 1.15 21.18
CA TYR A 187 -5.67 -0.02 20.30
C TYR A 187 -6.86 -0.97 20.44
N ILE A 188 -7.46 -1.39 19.33
CA ILE A 188 -8.63 -2.30 19.32
C ILE A 188 -8.23 -3.78 19.44
N GLY A 189 -6.93 -4.09 19.30
CA GLY A 189 -6.36 -5.42 19.50
C GLY A 189 -6.53 -6.37 18.32
N GLY A 190 -6.81 -5.86 17.13
CA GLY A 190 -6.99 -6.63 15.90
C GLY A 190 -6.96 -5.74 14.66
N TRP A 191 -6.82 -6.36 13.48
CA TRP A 191 -6.76 -5.63 12.21
C TRP A 191 -8.09 -5.04 11.78
N PHE A 192 -9.21 -5.70 12.07
CA PHE A 192 -10.53 -5.30 11.60
C PHE A 192 -11.63 -5.61 12.63
N ASP A 193 -12.04 -4.60 13.40
CA ASP A 193 -13.16 -4.65 14.36
C ASP A 193 -13.89 -3.29 14.40
N PRO A 194 -14.70 -2.96 13.38
CA PRO A 194 -15.38 -1.66 13.29
C PRO A 194 -16.26 -1.31 14.52
N PRO A 195 -17.01 -2.26 15.13
CA PRO A 195 -17.74 -1.99 16.36
C PRO A 195 -16.85 -1.51 17.51
N LYS A 196 -15.72 -2.19 17.79
CA LYS A 196 -14.78 -1.72 18.82
C LYS A 196 -14.14 -0.39 18.45
N ALA A 197 -13.82 -0.17 17.17
CA ALA A 197 -13.24 1.10 16.73
C ALA A 197 -14.20 2.27 16.97
N LYS A 198 -15.51 2.07 16.75
CA LYS A 198 -16.56 3.04 17.08
C LYS A 198 -16.62 3.32 18.57
N GLU A 199 -16.64 2.28 19.41
CA GLU A 199 -16.66 2.43 20.88
C GLU A 199 -15.42 3.19 21.40
N ALA A 200 -14.23 2.85 20.89
CA ALA A 200 -12.98 3.53 21.25
C ALA A 200 -13.00 5.01 20.84
N ALA A 201 -13.53 5.33 19.65
CA ALA A 201 -13.66 6.71 19.18
C ALA A 201 -14.63 7.52 20.05
N LEU A 202 -15.79 6.96 20.41
CA LEU A 202 -16.74 7.59 21.32
C LEU A 202 -16.10 7.90 22.68
N ALA A 203 -15.34 6.95 23.25
CA ALA A 203 -14.65 7.15 24.53
C ALA A 203 -13.59 8.27 24.46
N GLN A 204 -12.88 8.41 23.33
CA GLN A 204 -11.93 9.51 23.15
C GLN A 204 -12.62 10.86 23.04
N ILE A 205 -13.72 10.94 22.28
CA ILE A 205 -14.54 12.16 22.14
C ILE A 205 -15.13 12.57 23.50
N GLU A 206 -15.68 11.63 24.27
CA GLU A 206 -16.15 11.88 25.65
C GLU A 206 -15.00 12.30 26.58
N GLY A 207 -13.79 11.80 26.30
CA GLY A 207 -12.55 12.25 26.92
C GLY A 207 -12.07 13.63 26.48
N GLY A 208 -12.80 14.35 25.63
CA GLY A 208 -12.49 15.71 25.19
C GLY A 208 -11.72 15.81 23.87
N ALA A 209 -11.47 14.69 23.18
CA ALA A 209 -10.84 14.73 21.86
C ALA A 209 -11.76 15.40 20.84
N ASP A 210 -11.25 16.40 20.12
CA ASP A 210 -12.04 17.19 19.17
C ASP A 210 -11.60 17.03 17.70
N LEU A 211 -10.55 16.23 17.45
CA LEU A 211 -10.24 15.60 16.17
C LEU A 211 -9.72 14.18 16.40
N ILE A 212 -10.07 13.25 15.51
CA ILE A 212 -9.67 11.85 15.61
C ILE A 212 -8.86 11.41 14.37
N TYR A 213 -7.70 10.79 14.58
CA TYR A 213 -7.02 10.02 13.55
C TYR A 213 -7.58 8.59 13.54
N ALA A 214 -8.30 8.25 12.47
CA ALA A 214 -8.91 6.96 12.25
C ALA A 214 -7.93 6.05 11.51
N GLU A 215 -7.00 5.46 12.27
CA GLU A 215 -6.04 4.50 11.74
C GLU A 215 -6.74 3.20 11.27
N ARG A 216 -7.94 2.92 11.80
CA ARG A 216 -8.84 1.82 11.38
C ARG A 216 -10.28 2.24 11.08
N PHE A 217 -10.97 1.42 10.27
CA PHE A 217 -12.40 1.56 9.96
C PHE A 217 -13.31 1.46 11.19
N GLY A 218 -14.47 2.12 11.13
CA GLY A 218 -15.48 2.17 12.21
C GLY A 218 -15.49 3.47 13.01
N VAL A 219 -14.37 4.20 13.03
CA VAL A 219 -14.21 5.47 13.75
C VAL A 219 -15.13 6.58 13.23
N PHE A 220 -15.35 6.65 11.92
CA PHE A 220 -16.08 7.75 11.32
C PHE A 220 -17.55 7.80 11.74
N GLU A 221 -18.16 6.67 12.07
CA GLU A 221 -19.55 6.64 12.52
C GLU A 221 -19.71 7.43 13.84
N ALA A 222 -18.80 7.22 14.80
CA ALA A 222 -18.76 8.01 16.03
C ALA A 222 -18.51 9.50 15.76
N CYS A 223 -17.60 9.80 14.82
CA CYS A 223 -17.26 11.17 14.44
C CYS A 223 -18.47 11.90 13.83
N LYS A 224 -19.23 11.25 12.94
CA LYS A 224 -20.48 11.77 12.37
C LYS A 224 -21.52 12.06 13.44
N GLU A 225 -21.77 11.09 14.33
CA GLU A 225 -22.75 11.22 15.41
C GLU A 225 -22.47 12.41 16.33
N LYS A 226 -21.19 12.74 16.52
CA LYS A 226 -20.75 13.82 17.41
C LYS A 226 -20.35 15.11 16.69
N GLY A 227 -20.34 15.12 15.35
CA GLY A 227 -19.87 16.26 14.55
C GLY A 227 -18.39 16.57 14.74
N ILE A 228 -17.58 15.55 15.04
CA ILE A 228 -16.13 15.66 15.24
C ILE A 228 -15.41 15.37 13.91
N LEU A 229 -14.39 16.16 13.60
CA LEU A 229 -13.63 15.96 12.37
C LEU A 229 -12.64 14.79 12.52
N ALA A 230 -12.39 14.10 11.41
CA ALA A 230 -11.53 12.94 11.39
C ALA A 230 -10.55 12.96 10.21
N PHE A 231 -9.46 12.20 10.37
CA PHE A 231 -8.52 11.88 9.31
C PHE A 231 -8.59 10.37 9.05
N GLY A 232 -8.63 9.96 7.79
CA GLY A 232 -8.57 8.54 7.42
C GLY A 232 -7.15 7.99 7.40
N ASN A 233 -6.99 6.76 6.93
CA ASN A 233 -5.69 6.09 6.82
C ASN A 233 -5.64 5.07 5.67
N MET A 234 -4.46 4.88 5.08
CA MET A 234 -4.10 4.00 3.96
C MET A 234 -4.81 4.25 2.62
N SER A 235 -6.08 4.69 2.61
CA SER A 235 -6.84 5.00 1.41
C SER A 235 -7.63 6.30 1.55
N ASP A 236 -8.16 6.80 0.43
CA ASP A 236 -9.07 7.95 0.46
C ASP A 236 -10.44 7.50 0.97
N GLN A 237 -10.77 7.87 2.20
CA GLN A 237 -11.95 7.40 2.92
C GLN A 237 -13.03 8.48 3.06
N ASN A 238 -12.91 9.61 2.36
CA ASN A 238 -13.90 10.69 2.49
C ASN A 238 -15.32 10.24 2.15
N GLU A 239 -15.51 9.37 1.15
CA GLU A 239 -16.84 8.89 0.74
C GLU A 239 -17.61 8.17 1.86
N LEU A 240 -16.90 7.58 2.83
CA LEU A 240 -17.52 6.93 3.99
C LEU A 240 -18.16 7.96 4.93
N ALA A 241 -17.59 9.17 4.98
CA ALA A 241 -18.00 10.23 5.88
C ALA A 241 -17.67 11.65 5.37
N PRO A 242 -18.29 12.09 4.24
CA PRO A 242 -17.91 13.34 3.58
C PRO A 242 -18.07 14.60 4.44
N GLU A 243 -18.92 14.52 5.47
CA GLU A 243 -19.22 15.59 6.39
C GLU A 243 -18.15 15.82 7.47
N VAL A 244 -17.32 14.81 7.77
CA VAL A 244 -16.35 14.85 8.88
C VAL A 244 -14.93 14.41 8.51
N VAL A 245 -14.74 13.60 7.45
CA VAL A 245 -13.41 13.15 7.03
C VAL A 245 -12.76 14.24 6.18
N ILE A 246 -11.79 14.93 6.79
CA ILE A 246 -11.12 16.07 6.15
C ILE A 246 -10.23 15.61 5.01
N THR A 247 -9.38 14.60 5.29
CA THR A 247 -8.35 14.03 4.41
C THR A 247 -7.78 12.79 5.12
N GLY A 248 -6.67 12.22 4.64
CA GLY A 248 -5.93 11.17 5.33
C GLY A 248 -4.68 10.76 4.56
N PRO A 249 -3.76 10.03 5.20
CA PRO A 249 -2.69 9.32 4.52
C PRO A 249 -3.26 8.33 3.51
N VAL A 250 -2.77 8.38 2.28
CA VAL A 250 -3.06 7.41 1.23
C VAL A 250 -1.75 6.73 0.86
N TRP A 251 -1.77 5.41 0.90
CA TRP A 251 -0.72 4.54 0.39
C TRP A 251 -1.03 4.20 -1.07
N ASP A 252 -0.04 4.35 -1.94
CA ASP A 252 -0.09 3.95 -3.34
C ASP A 252 0.98 2.87 -3.56
N MET A 253 0.54 1.63 -3.76
CA MET A 253 1.43 0.50 -4.02
C MET A 253 1.82 0.35 -5.48
N TYR A 254 1.24 1.16 -6.38
CA TYR A 254 1.52 1.04 -7.80
C TYR A 254 3.00 1.26 -8.14
N PRO A 255 3.72 2.26 -7.60
CA PRO A 255 5.15 2.42 -7.87
C PRO A 255 5.98 1.19 -7.46
N THR A 256 5.64 0.55 -6.34
CA THR A 256 6.30 -0.68 -5.87
C THR A 256 6.05 -1.85 -6.81
N ILE A 257 4.79 -2.07 -7.19
CA ILE A 257 4.39 -3.16 -8.09
C ILE A 257 4.97 -2.95 -9.49
N GLU A 258 4.91 -1.74 -10.03
CA GLU A 258 5.49 -1.38 -11.33
C GLU A 258 7.00 -1.64 -11.36
N PHE A 259 7.72 -1.17 -10.33
CA PHE A 259 9.16 -1.40 -10.21
C PHE A 259 9.48 -2.90 -10.11
N ALA A 260 8.73 -3.66 -9.30
CA ALA A 260 8.99 -5.08 -9.15
C ALA A 260 8.80 -5.85 -10.47
N ILE A 261 7.70 -5.57 -11.18
CA ILE A 261 7.46 -6.15 -12.50
C ILE A 261 8.58 -5.78 -13.48
N GLU A 262 9.00 -4.51 -13.51
CA GLU A 262 10.08 -4.04 -14.39
C GLU A 262 11.39 -4.78 -14.13
N MET A 263 11.76 -4.96 -12.86
CA MET A 263 13.02 -5.61 -12.49
C MET A 263 13.01 -7.11 -12.80
N VAL A 264 11.88 -7.80 -12.61
CA VAL A 264 11.75 -9.22 -12.96
C VAL A 264 11.77 -9.39 -14.48
N LYS A 265 11.03 -8.59 -15.25
CA LYS A 265 11.05 -8.61 -16.73
C LYS A 265 12.43 -8.37 -17.34
N LYS A 266 13.34 -7.70 -16.60
CA LYS A 266 14.71 -7.39 -17.03
C LYS A 266 15.74 -8.40 -16.53
N ASP A 267 15.33 -9.49 -15.89
CA ASP A 267 16.21 -10.44 -15.20
C ASP A 267 17.17 -9.75 -14.21
N ALA A 268 16.72 -8.65 -13.60
CA ALA A 268 17.51 -7.79 -12.72
C ALA A 268 17.02 -7.85 -11.26
N TRP A 269 15.99 -8.65 -10.97
CA TRP A 269 15.45 -8.80 -9.63
C TRP A 269 16.51 -9.32 -8.65
N VAL A 270 16.61 -8.63 -7.52
CA VAL A 270 17.37 -9.06 -6.34
C VAL A 270 16.54 -8.75 -5.11
N SER A 271 16.64 -9.59 -4.08
CA SER A 271 16.00 -9.34 -2.78
C SER A 271 16.40 -7.96 -2.24
N MET A 272 15.43 -7.10 -1.99
CA MET A 272 15.67 -5.75 -1.48
C MET A 272 14.54 -5.28 -0.55
N ASP A 273 14.82 -4.22 0.19
CA ASP A 273 13.77 -3.46 0.87
C ASP A 273 13.18 -2.46 -0.14
N LEU A 274 11.92 -2.66 -0.46
CA LEU A 274 11.13 -1.86 -1.40
C LEU A 274 10.45 -0.66 -0.72
N GLY A 275 10.73 -0.42 0.56
CA GLY A 275 10.12 0.66 1.34
C GLY A 275 10.29 2.06 0.73
N GLU A 276 11.36 2.29 -0.04
CA GLU A 276 11.60 3.56 -0.74
C GLU A 276 10.44 3.93 -1.67
N TRP A 277 9.81 2.95 -2.34
CA TRP A 277 8.71 3.19 -3.28
C TRP A 277 7.40 3.56 -2.59
N SER A 278 7.25 3.29 -1.29
CA SER A 278 6.09 3.72 -0.48
C SER A 278 6.20 5.17 0.00
N MET A 279 7.33 5.86 -0.20
CA MET A 279 7.54 7.24 0.28
C MET A 279 6.84 8.28 -0.60
N MET A 280 6.51 9.46 -0.06
CA MET A 280 5.82 10.52 -0.82
C MET A 280 6.66 10.98 -2.02
N ALA A 281 7.99 11.08 -1.85
CA ALA A 281 8.90 11.52 -2.90
C ALA A 281 8.92 10.59 -4.14
N LYS A 282 8.50 9.33 -3.98
CA LYS A 282 8.37 8.34 -5.07
C LYS A 282 6.93 8.17 -5.54
N GLY A 283 5.99 8.93 -4.97
CA GLY A 283 4.57 8.82 -5.29
C GLY A 283 3.86 7.67 -4.59
N GLY A 284 4.53 6.91 -3.71
CA GLY A 284 3.91 5.82 -2.97
C GLY A 284 3.10 6.24 -1.75
N ALA A 285 3.16 7.52 -1.39
CA ALA A 285 2.32 8.09 -0.35
C ALA A 285 1.85 9.48 -0.75
N ARG A 286 0.66 9.85 -0.29
CA ARG A 286 0.14 11.21 -0.44
C ARG A 286 -0.88 11.53 0.63
N LEU A 287 -1.16 12.81 0.78
CA LEU A 287 -2.36 13.26 1.47
C LEU A 287 -3.55 13.13 0.51
N ALA A 288 -4.69 12.63 0.98
CA ALA A 288 -5.93 12.62 0.20
C ALA A 288 -6.36 14.07 -0.16
N PRO A 289 -7.15 14.27 -1.24
CA PRO A 289 -7.84 15.54 -1.46
C PRO A 289 -8.63 15.96 -0.22
N PHE A 290 -8.88 17.26 -0.03
CA PHE A 290 -9.70 17.70 1.12
C PHE A 290 -11.20 17.74 0.79
N HIS A 291 -11.61 17.36 -0.42
CA HIS A 291 -13.02 17.14 -0.79
C HIS A 291 -13.96 18.29 -0.41
N GLY A 292 -13.51 19.55 -0.60
CA GLY A 292 -14.27 20.76 -0.30
C GLY A 292 -14.01 21.32 1.10
N PHE A 293 -13.31 20.61 1.99
CA PHE A 293 -12.83 21.18 3.24
C PHE A 293 -11.78 22.28 3.02
N GLU A 294 -11.17 22.39 1.83
CA GLU A 294 -10.27 23.53 1.51
C GLU A 294 -10.96 24.89 1.69
N GLN A 295 -12.30 24.94 1.60
CA GLN A 295 -13.10 26.15 1.77
C GLN A 295 -13.50 26.41 3.23
N LYS A 296 -13.42 25.39 4.08
CA LYS A 296 -13.82 25.43 5.50
C LYS A 296 -12.62 25.59 6.43
N LEU A 297 -11.46 25.12 6.00
CA LEU A 297 -10.22 25.18 6.76
C LEU A 297 -9.54 26.56 6.63
N PRO A 298 -8.83 27.05 7.66
CA PRO A 298 -8.07 28.28 7.56
C PRO A 298 -7.02 28.17 6.45
N ALA A 299 -6.94 29.20 5.61
CA ALA A 299 -6.06 29.21 4.43
C ALA A 299 -4.58 29.10 4.83
N GLU A 300 -4.19 29.68 5.97
CA GLU A 300 -2.84 29.60 6.52
C GLU A 300 -2.45 28.16 6.88
N VAL A 301 -3.39 27.34 7.38
CA VAL A 301 -3.13 25.93 7.72
C VAL A 301 -2.89 25.12 6.45
N LEU A 302 -3.71 25.33 5.42
CA LEU A 302 -3.53 24.66 4.13
C LEU A 302 -2.20 25.05 3.47
N GLN A 303 -1.80 26.33 3.58
CA GLN A 303 -0.53 26.79 3.03
C GLN A 303 0.66 26.21 3.81
N GLU A 304 0.62 26.19 5.14
CA GLU A 304 1.66 25.59 5.98
C GLU A 304 1.86 24.10 5.64
N VAL A 305 0.77 23.35 5.49
CA VAL A 305 0.82 21.93 5.09
C VAL A 305 1.42 21.76 3.70
N LYS A 306 1.03 22.59 2.72
CA LYS A 306 1.61 22.55 1.36
C LYS A 306 3.10 22.85 1.36
N ASP A 307 3.53 23.82 2.16
CA ASP A 307 4.94 24.20 2.25
C ASP A 307 5.78 23.08 2.87
N ILE A 308 5.29 22.44 3.95
CA ILE A 308 5.96 21.32 4.60
C ILE A 308 5.96 20.10 3.69
N GLN A 309 4.85 19.79 3.03
CA GLN A 309 4.77 18.74 2.01
C GLN A 309 5.80 18.95 0.90
N GLY A 310 5.93 20.19 0.39
CA GLY A 310 6.95 20.52 -0.61
C GLY A 310 8.38 20.26 -0.12
N LYS A 311 8.66 20.55 1.15
CA LYS A 311 9.97 20.27 1.78
C LYS A 311 10.22 18.77 1.99
N ILE A 312 9.20 18.00 2.31
CA ILE A 312 9.29 16.53 2.40
C ILE A 312 9.63 15.96 1.01
N LEU A 313 8.85 16.33 -0.01
CA LEU A 313 9.01 15.84 -1.38
C LEU A 313 10.38 16.15 -1.99
N ASN A 314 10.94 17.34 -1.72
CA ASN A 314 12.26 17.73 -2.23
C ASN A 314 13.42 17.32 -1.30
N GLY A 315 13.11 16.67 -0.18
CA GLY A 315 14.09 16.15 0.76
C GLY A 315 14.78 17.20 1.65
N THR A 316 14.23 18.42 1.78
CA THR A 316 14.73 19.42 2.74
C THR A 316 14.13 19.30 4.13
N SER A 317 13.09 18.48 4.29
CA SER A 317 12.55 18.04 5.58
C SER A 317 12.53 16.50 5.64
N ARG A 318 12.61 15.96 6.85
CA ARG A 318 12.41 14.53 7.13
C ARG A 318 11.47 14.40 8.32
N VAL A 319 10.46 13.55 8.16
CA VAL A 319 9.59 13.18 9.28
C VAL A 319 10.31 12.08 10.07
N PRO A 320 10.45 12.22 11.41
CA PRO A 320 11.04 11.17 12.22
C PRO A 320 10.23 9.87 12.13
N VAL A 321 10.92 8.75 11.96
CA VAL A 321 10.34 7.41 12.08
C VAL A 321 10.55 6.94 13.51
N VAL A 322 9.45 6.64 14.21
CA VAL A 322 9.45 6.14 15.60
C VAL A 322 8.47 4.98 15.66
N GLU A 323 8.97 3.78 15.90
CA GLU A 323 8.21 2.52 15.83
C GLU A 323 7.91 1.95 17.22
N GLU A 324 8.46 2.55 18.27
CA GLU A 324 8.15 2.22 19.64
C GLU A 324 6.69 2.58 19.99
N PRO A 325 6.02 1.78 20.85
CA PRO A 325 4.66 2.08 21.29
C PRO A 325 4.55 3.51 21.86
N PRO A 326 3.69 4.35 21.29
CA PRO A 326 3.49 5.71 21.76
C PRO A 326 2.89 5.74 23.17
N VAL A 327 3.32 6.72 23.97
CA VAL A 327 2.69 7.00 25.27
C VAL A 327 1.42 7.81 25.04
N SER A 328 0.28 7.28 25.47
CA SER A 328 -0.98 8.05 25.55
C SER A 328 -0.91 9.05 26.70
N ASP A 329 -1.33 10.28 26.44
CA ASP A 329 -1.40 11.36 27.43
C ASP A 329 -2.67 11.33 28.30
#